data_AF-A0A7V9ACZ6-F1
#
_entry.id   AF-A0A7V9ACZ6-F1
#
_cell.length_a   1.000
_cell.length_b   1.000
_cell.length_c   1.000
_cell.angle_alpha   90.00
_cell.angle_beta   90.00
_cell.angle_gamma   90.00
#
_symmetry.space_group_name_H-M   'P 1'
#
loop_
_entity.id
_entity.type
_entity.pdbx_description
1 polymer ?
#
loop_
_entity_poly.entity_id
_entity_poly.type
_entity_poly.pdbx_seq_one_letter_code
_entity_poly.pdbx_strand_id
1 'polypeptide(L)'
;MDRAMLTAKPIRAFVLAGRRILTCRVVGQNPHAFIGKDLYFYADSREPKRIHIEGLSTASDIQGNEYDFLYTGDEVLPSEISEEAIVAEGSCEETMAK
;
A
#
# COMPACT_ATOMS: atom_id res chain seq x y z
N MET A 1 -1.48 -19.74 15.31
CA MET A 1 -0.77 -18.44 15.43
C MET A 1 -1.47 -17.49 14.48
N ASP A 2 -2.22 -16.53 15.00
CA ASP A 2 -2.77 -15.43 14.19
C ASP A 2 -1.61 -14.70 13.51
N ARG A 3 -1.47 -14.86 12.18
CA ARG A 3 -0.60 -13.99 11.39
C ARG A 3 -1.28 -12.63 11.41
N ALA A 4 -0.69 -11.66 12.11
CA ALA A 4 -1.16 -10.29 12.06
C ALA A 4 -1.13 -9.83 10.59
N MET A 5 -2.30 -9.55 10.03
CA MET A 5 -2.43 -9.03 8.67
C MET A 5 -1.83 -7.62 8.62
N LEU A 6 -0.85 -7.42 7.73
CA LEU A 6 -0.29 -6.09 7.51
C LEU A 6 -1.25 -5.29 6.64
N THR A 7 -1.70 -4.14 7.12
CA THR A 7 -2.60 -3.26 6.37
C THR A 7 -2.15 -1.80 6.44
N ALA A 8 -2.31 -1.10 5.33
CA ALA A 8 -2.05 0.33 5.24
C ALA A 8 -3.15 1.01 4.42
N LYS A 9 -3.54 2.22 4.81
CA LYS A 9 -4.54 3.01 4.09
C LYS A 9 -3.85 3.92 3.07
N PRO A 10 -4.01 3.72 1.76
CA PRO A 10 -3.46 4.60 0.74
C PRO A 10 -4.09 5.99 0.84
N ILE A 11 -3.27 7.01 0.61
CA ILE A 11 -3.65 8.43 0.67
C ILE A 11 -3.48 9.08 -0.69
N ARG A 12 -2.35 8.83 -1.34
CA ARG A 12 -2.01 9.40 -2.65
C ARG A 12 -1.03 8.50 -3.38
N ALA A 13 -1.10 8.50 -4.71
CA ALA A 13 -0.14 7.87 -5.59
C ALA A 13 0.46 8.93 -6.52
N PHE A 14 1.75 8.82 -6.84
CA PHE A 14 2.42 9.70 -7.80
C PHE A 14 3.71 9.07 -8.32
N VAL A 15 4.26 9.64 -9.39
CA VAL A 15 5.55 9.24 -9.95
C VAL A 15 6.56 10.35 -9.71
N LEU A 16 7.68 10.02 -9.07
CA LEU A 16 8.79 10.94 -8.82
C LEU A 16 10.08 10.35 -9.41
N ALA A 17 10.74 11.10 -10.29
CA ALA A 17 11.98 10.67 -10.95
C ALA A 17 11.90 9.25 -11.58
N GLY A 18 10.75 8.93 -12.20
CA GLY A 18 10.49 7.62 -12.81
C GLY A 18 10.16 6.49 -11.84
N ARG A 19 10.06 6.76 -10.53
CA ARG A 19 9.68 5.78 -9.51
C ARG A 19 8.23 5.99 -9.09
N ARG A 20 7.48 4.90 -8.99
CA ARG A 20 6.10 4.92 -8.49
C ARG A 20 6.11 4.94 -6.95
N ILE A 21 5.33 5.85 -6.40
CA ILE A 21 5.24 6.09 -4.96
C ILE A 21 3.78 6.02 -4.54
N LEU A 22 3.51 5.29 -3.46
CA LEU A 22 2.21 5.24 -2.80
C LEU A 22 2.38 5.70 -1.34
N THR A 23 1.83 6.87 -1.01
CA THR A 23 1.76 7.32 0.39
C THR A 23 0.63 6.57 1.08
N CYS A 24 0.94 5.93 2.20
CA CYS A 24 -0.04 5.22 3.01
C CYS A 24 0.04 5.63 4.48
N ARG A 25 -1.09 5.60 5.19
CA ARG A 25 -1.14 5.60 6.66
C ARG A 25 -1.02 4.17 7.18
N VAL A 26 -0.03 3.92 8.03
CA VAL A 26 0.19 2.64 8.71
C VAL A 26 -0.15 2.82 10.19
N VAL A 27 -1.16 2.10 10.70
CA VAL A 27 -1.61 2.26 12.11
C VAL A 27 -1.02 1.15 12.97
N GLY A 28 -0.25 1.53 14.00
CA GLY A 28 0.22 0.59 15.04
C GLY A 28 1.21 -0.48 14.57
N GLN A 29 1.72 -0.40 13.34
CA GLN A 29 2.62 -1.37 12.73
C GLN A 29 3.91 -0.70 12.22
N ASN A 30 4.98 -1.49 12.09
CA ASN A 30 6.25 -1.05 11.53
C ASN A 30 6.17 -1.05 9.98
N PRO A 31 6.36 0.10 9.30
CA PRO A 31 6.29 0.18 7.83
C PRO A 31 7.36 -0.68 7.13
N HIS A 32 8.48 -1.00 7.78
CA HIS A 32 9.50 -1.88 7.21
C HIS A 32 9.02 -3.32 7.00
N ALA A 33 7.94 -3.75 7.66
CA ALA A 33 7.38 -5.09 7.49
C ALA A 33 6.80 -5.34 6.09
N PHE A 34 6.49 -4.27 5.35
CA PHE A 34 5.95 -4.33 3.99
C PHE A 34 7.03 -4.51 2.91
N ILE A 35 8.31 -4.22 3.21
CA ILE A 35 9.39 -4.25 2.21
C ILE A 35 9.65 -5.68 1.72
N GLY A 36 9.74 -5.86 0.40
CA GLY A 36 9.92 -7.16 -0.27
C GLY A 36 8.66 -8.01 -0.36
N LYS A 37 7.49 -7.43 -0.06
CA LYS A 37 6.19 -8.12 -0.10
C LYS A 37 5.40 -7.71 -1.34
N ASP A 38 4.72 -8.71 -1.92
CA ASP A 38 3.60 -8.47 -2.81
C ASP A 38 2.37 -8.12 -1.97
N LEU A 39 1.78 -6.98 -2.26
CA LEU A 39 0.60 -6.46 -1.59
C LEU A 39 -0.51 -6.24 -2.60
N TYR A 40 -1.74 -6.38 -2.11
CA TYR A 40 -2.93 -6.16 -2.91
C TYR A 40 -3.54 -4.82 -2.51
N PHE A 41 -3.69 -3.95 -3.50
CA PHE A 41 -4.33 -2.66 -3.40
C PHE A 41 -5.77 -2.82 -3.88
N TYR A 42 -6.71 -2.58 -2.98
CA TYR A 42 -8.14 -2.57 -3.27
C TYR A 42 -8.55 -1.13 -3.53
N ALA A 43 -9.09 -0.86 -4.72
CA ALA A 43 -9.72 0.41 -5.07
C ALA A 43 -11.22 0.19 -5.23
N ASP A 44 -11.95 1.25 -5.59
CA ASP A 44 -13.37 1.18 -6.01
C ASP A 44 -13.61 0.20 -7.20
N SER A 45 -12.54 -0.30 -7.83
CA SER A 45 -12.60 -1.42 -8.76
C SER A 45 -12.89 -2.74 -8.04
N ARG A 46 -13.78 -3.56 -8.62
CA ARG A 46 -14.09 -4.90 -8.11
C ARG A 46 -12.90 -5.87 -8.11
N GLU A 47 -11.81 -5.54 -8.81
CA GLU A 47 -10.60 -6.35 -8.88
C GLU A 47 -9.43 -5.63 -8.17
N PRO A 48 -8.73 -6.31 -7.24
CA PRO A 48 -7.55 -5.75 -6.60
C PRO A 48 -6.35 -5.74 -7.52
N LYS A 49 -5.56 -4.67 -7.42
CA LYS A 49 -4.28 -4.52 -8.10
C LYS A 49 -3.16 -5.10 -7.28
N ARG A 50 -2.14 -5.67 -7.92
CA ARG A 50 -0.97 -6.21 -7.23
C ARG A 50 0.22 -5.26 -7.37
N ILE A 51 0.76 -4.86 -6.23
CA ILE A 51 1.98 -4.04 -6.14
C ILE A 51 3.05 -4.79 -5.35
N HIS A 52 4.32 -4.60 -5.69
CA HIS A 52 5.46 -5.12 -4.94
C HIS A 52 6.20 -3.97 -4.28
N ILE A 53 6.39 -4.02 -2.96
CA ILE A 53 7.05 -2.93 -2.23
C ILE A 53 8.56 -3.11 -2.26
N GLU A 54 9.25 -2.23 -2.98
CA GLU A 54 10.71 -2.23 -3.13
C GLU A 54 11.42 -1.57 -1.94
N GLY A 55 10.74 -0.64 -1.26
CA GLY A 55 11.33 0.10 -0.16
C GLY A 55 10.50 1.27 0.31
N LEU A 56 11.09 2.07 1.20
CA LEU A 56 10.53 3.31 1.70
C LEU A 56 11.23 4.50 1.04
N SER A 57 10.45 5.47 0.58
CA SER A 57 10.96 6.75 0.14
C SER A 57 11.14 7.67 1.34
N THR A 58 12.30 8.33 1.44
CA THR A 58 12.60 9.32 2.49
C THR A 58 12.05 10.72 2.15
N ALA A 59 11.20 10.84 1.14
CA ALA A 59 10.79 12.12 0.60
C ALA A 59 9.67 12.75 1.45
N SER A 60 10.06 13.78 2.22
CA SER A 60 9.22 14.79 2.90
C SER A 60 8.94 14.53 4.39
N ASP A 61 8.66 15.61 5.12
CA ASP A 61 8.22 15.64 6.51
C ASP A 61 6.87 14.91 6.67
N ILE A 62 6.92 13.58 6.70
CA ILE A 62 5.72 12.78 6.90
C ILE A 62 5.38 12.76 8.39
N GLN A 63 4.21 13.29 8.76
CA GLN A 63 3.78 13.42 10.15
C GLN A 63 3.26 12.08 10.69
N GLY A 64 3.72 11.69 11.87
CA GLY A 64 3.10 10.66 12.70
C GLY A 64 3.27 9.22 12.19
N ASN A 65 2.41 8.80 11.25
CA ASN A 65 2.24 7.40 10.86
C ASN A 65 1.93 7.19 9.38
N GLU A 66 2.27 8.18 8.56
CA GLU A 66 2.19 8.10 7.10
C GLU A 66 3.58 7.72 6.54
N TYR A 67 3.62 6.99 5.44
CA TYR A 67 4.85 6.48 4.84
C TYR A 67 4.71 6.40 3.33
N ASP A 68 5.76 6.81 2.63
CA ASP A 68 5.84 6.69 1.17
C ASP A 68 6.48 5.36 0.80
N PHE A 69 5.71 4.45 0.21
CA PHE A 69 6.20 3.19 -0.32
C PHE A 69 6.62 3.34 -1.79
N LEU A 70 7.85 2.90 -2.09
CA LEU A 70 8.29 2.66 -3.46
C LEU A 70 7.77 1.31 -3.91
N TYR A 71 7.15 1.24 -5.10
CA TYR A 71 6.58 -0.01 -5.57
C TYR A 71 6.75 -0.26 -7.08
N THR A 72 6.70 -1.54 -7.45
CA THR A 72 6.58 -2.03 -8.83
C THR A 72 5.28 -2.82 -9.00
N GLY A 73 4.92 -3.19 -10.23
CA GLY A 73 3.66 -3.88 -10.53
C GLY A 73 2.62 -2.98 -11.20
N ASP A 74 1.35 -3.19 -10.85
CA ASP A 74 0.23 -2.46 -11.43
C ASP A 74 0.26 -0.98 -11.04
N GLU A 75 -0.05 -0.10 -11.99
CA GLU A 75 -0.12 1.32 -11.71
C GLU A 75 -1.36 1.66 -10.88
N VAL A 76 -1.16 2.34 -9.75
CA VAL A 76 -2.23 2.93 -8.93
C VAL A 76 -2.41 4.38 -9.32
N LEU A 77 -3.57 4.72 -9.86
CA LEU A 77 -3.92 6.09 -10.23
C LEU A 77 -4.50 6.83 -9.02
N PRO A 78 -4.24 8.14 -8.87
CA PRO A 78 -4.82 8.93 -7.78
C PRO A 78 -6.35 8.85 -7.70
N SER A 79 -7.03 8.74 -8.85
CA SER A 79 -8.49 8.62 -8.94
C SER A 79 -9.04 7.29 -8.43
N GLU A 80 -8.18 6.29 -8.22
CA GLU A 80 -8.56 4.97 -7.71
C GLU A 80 -8.46 4.90 -6.18
N ILE A 81 -7.89 5.92 -5.54
CA ILE A 81 -7.77 5.98 -4.08
C ILE A 81 -9.08 6.51 -3.49
N SER A 82 -9.75 5.68 -2.70
CA SER A 82 -10.94 6.01 -1.93
C SER A 82 -10.70 5.83 -0.43
N GLU A 83 -11.65 6.24 0.42
CA GLU A 83 -11.56 6.01 1.88
C GLU A 83 -11.56 4.52 2.26
N GLU A 84 -12.11 3.68 1.38
CA GLU A 84 -12.22 2.23 1.54
C GLU A 84 -11.04 1.47 0.95
N ALA A 85 -10.14 2.17 0.22
CA ALA A 85 -8.97 1.53 -0.36
C ALA A 85 -8.00 1.08 0.74
N ILE A 86 -7.41 -0.10 0.59
CA ILE A 86 -6.46 -0.69 1.54
C ILE A 86 -5.36 -1.42 0.77
N VAL A 87 -4.13 -1.30 1.26
CA VAL A 87 -2.99 -2.12 0.86
C VAL A 87 -2.83 -3.22 1.90
N ALA A 88 -2.93 -4.49 1.50
CA ALA A 88 -2.86 -5.63 2.41
C ALA A 88 -1.83 -6.70 1.98
N GLU A 89 -1.19 -7.34 2.95
CA GLU A 89 -0.37 -8.56 2.73
C GLU A 89 -1.27 -9.81 2.79
N GLY A 90 -1.21 -10.66 1.75
CA GLY A 90 -1.96 -11.94 1.69
C GLY A 90 -2.61 -12.18 0.34
N SER A 91 -3.23 -13.34 0.11
CA SER A 91 -3.95 -13.60 -1.15
C SER A 91 -5.28 -12.83 -1.22
N CYS A 92 -5.75 -12.53 -2.44
CA CYS A 92 -7.00 -11.82 -2.70
C CYS A 92 -8.23 -12.49 -2.01
N GLU A 93 -8.23 -13.82 -1.94
CA GLU A 93 -9.32 -14.64 -1.39
C GLU A 93 -9.39 -14.61 0.14
N GLU A 94 -8.26 -14.45 0.83
CA GLU A 94 -8.20 -14.40 2.29
C GLU A 94 -8.72 -13.07 2.86
N THR A 95 -8.68 -11.99 2.06
CA THR A 95 -9.11 -10.64 2.47
C THR A 95 -10.60 -10.38 2.21
N MET A 96 -11.18 -10.95 1.14
CA MET A 96 -12.62 -10.82 0.83
C MET A 96 -13.54 -11.73 1.67
N ALA A 97 -12.97 -12.59 2.52
CA ALA A 97 -13.70 -13.52 3.37
C ALA A 97 -14.13 -12.93 4.73
N LYS A 98 -14.05 -11.61 4.93
CA LYS A 98 -14.46 -10.92 6.17
C LYS A 98 -15.33 -9.70 5.90
#